data_AF-A0A8T5SGA6-F1
#
_entry.id   AF-A0A8T5SGA6-F1
#
_cell.length_a   1.000
_cell.length_b   1.000
_cell.length_c   1.000
_cell.angle_alpha   90.00
_cell.angle_beta   90.00
_cell.angle_gamma   90.00
#
_symmetry.space_group_name_H-M   'P 1'
#
loop_
_entity.id
_entity.type
_entity.pdbx_description
1 polymer ?
#
loop_
_entity_poly.entity_id
_entity_poly.type
_entity_poly.pdbx_seq_one_letter_code
_entity_poly.pdbx_strand_id
1 'polypeptide(L)'
;MSHYFWLEDKTCLRCNAPVSKYGEFCRNCGKKLWFRCLSCGRYIPADTKFCDNCNIELKHTVQEKETFEYEILEKGSSLPKNPNFCANCGAKLNNIESLKFCEECGEKI
;
A
#
# COMPACT_ATOMS: atom_id res chain seq x y z
N MET A 1 -34.76 23.67 5.91
CA MET A 1 -34.90 22.31 6.45
C MET A 1 -34.16 21.37 5.51
N SER A 2 -32.95 20.98 5.90
CA SER A 2 -31.98 20.31 5.03
C SER A 2 -32.33 18.83 4.86
N HIS A 3 -32.71 18.45 3.65
CA HIS A 3 -33.13 17.10 3.24
C HIS A 3 -31.94 16.13 3.09
N TYR A 4 -31.23 15.79 4.17
CA TYR A 4 -30.22 14.73 4.15
C TYR A 4 -30.42 13.72 5.28
N PHE A 5 -31.67 13.28 5.49
CA PHE A 5 -32.08 12.42 6.62
C PHE A 5 -31.95 10.90 6.38
N TRP A 6 -31.29 10.44 5.30
CA TRP A 6 -31.06 9.00 5.10
C TRP A 6 -29.72 8.75 4.41
N LEU A 7 -28.61 9.10 5.08
CA LEU A 7 -27.39 8.34 4.88
C LEU A 7 -27.66 6.98 5.56
N GLU A 8 -27.83 5.92 4.77
CA GLU A 8 -27.88 4.56 5.30
C GLU A 8 -26.53 4.27 5.98
N ASP A 9 -26.47 4.55 7.29
CA ASP A 9 -25.28 4.44 8.11
C ASP A 9 -24.92 2.96 8.25
N LYS A 10 -24.04 2.49 7.35
CA LYS A 10 -23.35 1.23 7.56
C LYS A 10 -22.38 1.40 8.73
N THR A 11 -22.23 0.38 9.54
CA THR A 11 -21.25 0.36 10.63
C THR A 11 -20.03 -0.46 10.24
N CYS A 12 -18.87 -0.09 10.77
CA CYS A 12 -17.66 -0.87 10.58
C CYS A 12 -17.76 -2.20 11.35
N LEU A 13 -17.58 -3.32 10.65
CA LEU A 13 -17.55 -4.67 11.26
C LEU A 13 -16.45 -4.89 12.33
N ARG A 14 -15.47 -3.97 12.44
CA ARG A 14 -14.36 -4.09 13.41
C ARG A 14 -14.51 -3.18 14.62
N CYS A 15 -14.93 -1.94 14.44
CA CYS A 15 -14.97 -0.93 15.51
C CYS A 15 -16.35 -0.31 15.72
N ASN A 16 -17.37 -0.81 15.02
CA ASN A 16 -18.77 -0.35 15.05
C ASN A 16 -18.98 1.15 14.77
N ALA A 17 -17.94 1.88 14.34
CA ALA A 17 -18.06 3.28 13.97
C ALA A 17 -18.93 3.44 12.70
N PRO A 18 -19.68 4.55 12.59
CA PRO A 18 -20.43 4.87 11.38
C PRO A 18 -19.47 5.06 10.20
N VAL A 19 -19.77 4.40 9.08
CA VAL A 19 -18.98 4.47 7.86
C VAL A 19 -19.85 4.93 6.70
N SER A 20 -19.31 5.81 5.86
CA SER A 20 -20.00 6.28 4.65
C SER A 20 -20.20 5.14 3.66
N LYS A 21 -21.35 5.12 2.96
CA LYS A 21 -21.69 4.14 1.92
C LYS A 21 -20.60 3.93 0.86
N TYR A 22 -19.85 4.99 0.54
CA TYR A 22 -18.78 5.00 -0.46
C TYR A 22 -17.36 4.98 0.13
N GLY A 23 -17.20 4.80 1.45
CA GLY A 23 -15.89 4.85 2.10
C GLY A 23 -15.11 3.56 1.88
N GLU A 24 -14.00 3.60 1.13
CA GLU A 24 -13.15 2.42 0.88
C GLU A 24 -12.48 1.90 2.16
N PHE A 25 -12.19 2.78 3.10
CA PHE A 25 -11.59 2.48 4.40
C PHE A 25 -12.38 3.10 5.55
N CYS A 26 -12.39 2.43 6.70
CA CYS A 26 -12.92 3.00 7.93
C CYS A 26 -11.97 4.06 8.48
N ARG A 27 -12.48 5.29 8.71
CA ARG A 27 -11.68 6.41 9.25
C ARG A 27 -11.25 6.21 10.70
N ASN A 28 -11.93 5.34 11.45
CA ASN A 28 -11.62 5.10 12.86
C ASN A 28 -10.59 3.98 13.06
N CYS A 29 -10.73 2.85 12.35
CA CYS A 29 -9.86 1.67 12.55
C CYS A 29 -8.96 1.31 11.36
N GLY A 30 -9.07 2.02 10.24
CA GLY A 30 -8.30 1.75 9.02
C GLY A 30 -8.69 0.49 8.25
N LYS A 31 -9.71 -0.28 8.70
CA LYS A 31 -10.13 -1.51 8.00
C LYS A 31 -10.71 -1.17 6.62
N LYS A 32 -10.28 -1.89 5.60
CA LYS A 32 -10.83 -1.80 4.24
C LYS A 32 -12.26 -2.35 4.22
N LEU A 33 -13.19 -1.59 3.66
CA LEU A 33 -14.62 -1.89 3.62
C LEU A 33 -15.06 -2.34 2.23
N TRP A 34 -14.39 -1.85 1.19
CA TRP A 34 -14.67 -2.18 -0.20
C TRP A 34 -13.38 -2.43 -0.96
N PHE A 35 -13.45 -3.27 -1.98
CA PHE A 35 -12.36 -3.52 -2.90
C PHE A 35 -12.90 -3.71 -4.31
N ARG A 36 -12.02 -3.48 -5.29
CA ARG A 36 -12.35 -3.64 -6.69
C ARG A 36 -11.97 -5.04 -7.15
N CYS A 37 -12.91 -5.75 -7.80
CA CYS A 37 -12.60 -7.01 -8.46
C CYS A 37 -11.58 -6.78 -9.58
N LEU A 38 -10.50 -7.55 -9.61
CA LEU A 38 -9.49 -7.47 -10.67
C LEU A 38 -10.03 -7.93 -12.03
N SER A 39 -11.03 -8.81 -12.05
CA SER A 39 -11.58 -9.39 -13.28
C SER A 39 -12.70 -8.54 -13.91
N CYS A 40 -13.67 -8.07 -13.13
CA CYS A 40 -14.78 -7.24 -13.67
C CYS A 40 -14.72 -5.76 -13.29
N GLY A 41 -13.83 -5.36 -12.39
CA GLY A 41 -13.73 -3.98 -11.95
C GLY A 41 -14.88 -3.48 -11.06
N ARG A 42 -15.84 -4.34 -10.64
CA ARG A 42 -16.90 -3.94 -9.71
C ARG A 42 -16.39 -3.77 -8.28
N TYR A 43 -17.04 -2.89 -7.54
CA TYR A 43 -16.82 -2.72 -6.10
C TYR A 43 -17.57 -3.80 -5.33
N ILE A 44 -16.85 -4.45 -4.42
CA ILE A 44 -17.31 -5.60 -3.65
C ILE A 44 -16.99 -5.33 -2.17
N PRO A 45 -17.92 -5.64 -1.24
CA PRO A 45 -17.68 -5.42 0.18
C PRO A 45 -16.63 -6.38 0.73
N ALA A 46 -15.71 -5.88 1.55
CA ALA A 46 -14.52 -6.60 2.03
C ALA A 46 -14.77 -7.93 2.75
N ASP A 47 -16.01 -8.22 3.13
CA ASP A 47 -16.40 -9.44 3.84
C ASP A 47 -16.79 -10.61 2.91
N THR A 48 -16.95 -10.36 1.61
CA THR A 48 -17.32 -11.42 0.66
C THR A 48 -16.10 -12.16 0.12
N LYS A 49 -16.18 -13.49 0.12
CA LYS A 49 -15.16 -14.40 -0.40
C LYS A 49 -15.21 -14.55 -1.93
N PHE A 50 -16.36 -14.27 -2.55
CA PHE A 50 -16.59 -14.48 -3.98
C PHE A 50 -17.12 -13.22 -4.65
N CYS A 51 -16.83 -13.05 -5.94
CA CYS A 51 -17.43 -11.99 -6.74
C CYS A 51 -18.75 -12.48 -7.33
N ASP A 52 -19.86 -11.81 -7.00
CA ASP A 52 -21.20 -12.16 -7.51
C ASP A 52 -21.34 -12.09 -9.04
N ASN A 53 -20.43 -11.37 -9.71
CA ASN A 53 -20.46 -11.19 -11.17
C ASN A 53 -19.50 -12.11 -11.91
N CYS A 54 -18.37 -12.48 -11.30
CA CYS A 54 -17.33 -13.30 -11.94
C CYS A 54 -17.28 -14.72 -11.42
N ASN A 55 -17.92 -15.00 -10.28
CA ASN A 55 -17.81 -16.25 -9.52
C ASN A 55 -16.37 -16.65 -9.18
N ILE A 56 -15.44 -15.69 -9.20
CA ILE A 56 -14.04 -15.89 -8.84
C ILE A 56 -13.88 -15.68 -7.33
N GLU A 57 -13.09 -16.55 -6.70
CA GLU A 57 -12.68 -16.40 -5.31
C GLU A 57 -11.76 -15.19 -5.18
N LEU A 58 -12.22 -14.23 -4.39
CA LEU A 58 -11.48 -13.03 -4.05
C LEU A 58 -10.56 -13.45 -2.92
N LYS A 59 -9.39 -13.96 -3.27
CA LYS A 59 -8.31 -14.15 -2.30
C LYS A 59 -7.99 -12.78 -1.74
N HIS A 60 -8.59 -12.46 -0.60
CA HIS A 60 -8.21 -11.35 0.26
C HIS A 60 -6.86 -11.68 0.87
N THR A 61 -5.84 -11.82 0.02
CA THR A 61 -4.50 -11.59 0.48
C THR A 61 -4.44 -10.10 0.74
N VAL A 62 -4.70 -9.74 2.00
CA VAL A 62 -3.81 -8.80 2.65
C VAL A 62 -2.43 -9.34 2.31
N GLN A 63 -1.82 -8.83 1.24
CA GLN A 63 -0.38 -8.90 1.14
C GLN A 63 0.03 -8.10 2.35
N GLU A 64 0.32 -8.81 3.44
CA GLU A 64 1.20 -8.30 4.47
C GLU A 64 2.33 -7.68 3.67
N LYS A 65 2.35 -6.34 3.59
CA LYS A 65 3.43 -5.65 2.91
C LYS A 65 4.66 -6.24 3.56
N GLU A 66 5.45 -6.99 2.79
CA GLU A 66 6.67 -7.60 3.29
C GLU A 66 7.39 -6.48 4.02
N THR A 67 7.51 -6.62 5.34
CA THR A 67 8.26 -5.69 6.15
C THR A 67 9.70 -5.91 5.74
N PHE A 68 10.16 -5.14 4.77
CA PHE A 68 11.56 -5.10 4.43
C PHE A 68 12.30 -4.70 5.69
N GLU A 69 13.15 -5.60 6.18
CA GLU A 69 14.06 -5.29 7.26
C GLU A 69 15.01 -4.22 6.74
N TYR A 70 14.93 -3.02 7.33
CA TYR A 70 15.81 -1.91 7.00
C TYR A 70 16.70 -1.64 8.20
N GLU A 71 18.00 -1.53 7.95
CA GLU A 71 18.95 -1.11 8.97
C GLU A 71 19.02 0.42 8.96
N ILE A 72 18.68 1.03 10.11
CA ILE A 72 18.86 2.47 10.32
C ILE A 72 20.35 2.70 10.59
N LEU A 73 21.05 3.23 9.60
CA LEU A 73 22.46 3.61 9.73
C LEU A 73 22.58 4.90 10.54
N GLU A 74 23.34 4.88 11.64
CA GLU A 74 23.63 6.09 12.41
C GLU A 74 24.55 7.04 11.63
N LYS A 75 24.44 8.34 11.93
CA LYS A 75 25.25 9.37 11.27
C LYS A 75 26.74 9.13 11.56
N GLY A 76 27.49 8.72 10.54
CA GLY A 76 28.92 8.42 10.63
C GLY A 76 29.27 6.92 10.56
N SER A 77 28.28 6.02 10.45
CA SER A 77 28.55 4.62 10.15
C SER A 77 29.08 4.42 8.72
N SER A 78 29.95 3.43 8.53
CA SER A 78 30.40 3.00 7.21
C SER A 78 29.21 2.54 6.35
N LEU A 79 29.15 3.00 5.11
CA LEU A 79 28.15 2.53 4.15
C LEU A 79 28.30 1.02 3.89
N PRO A 80 27.20 0.30 3.58
CA PRO A 80 27.27 -1.09 3.18
C PRO A 80 28.17 -1.21 1.93
N LYS A 81 28.90 -2.34 1.82
CA LYS A 81 29.84 -2.57 0.71
C LYS A 81 29.20 -2.46 -0.69
N ASN A 82 27.88 -2.64 -0.77
CA ASN A 82 27.12 -2.59 -2.01
C ASN A 82 25.82 -1.79 -1.79
N PRO A 83 25.87 -0.45 -1.78
CA PRO A 83 24.69 0.35 -1.51
C PRO A 83 23.78 0.41 -2.74
N ASN A 84 22.49 0.13 -2.58
CA ASN A 84 21.50 0.24 -3.66
C ASN A 84 21.17 1.70 -4.04
N PHE A 85 21.95 2.67 -3.56
CA PHE A 85 21.75 4.10 -3.76
C PHE A 85 23.08 4.83 -3.79
N CYS A 86 23.14 5.97 -4.49
CA CYS A 86 24.29 6.85 -4.52
C CYS A 86 24.43 7.61 -3.20
N ALA A 87 25.60 7.57 -2.57
CA ALA A 87 25.87 8.29 -1.33
C ALA A 87 25.83 9.83 -1.46
N ASN A 88 26.05 10.35 -2.67
CA ASN A 88 26.06 11.80 -2.94
C ASN A 88 24.66 12.33 -3.29
N CYS A 89 23.94 11.71 -4.23
CA CYS A 89 22.65 12.22 -4.71
C CYS A 89 21.42 11.40 -4.31
N GLY A 90 21.60 10.21 -3.72
CA GLY A 90 20.49 9.31 -3.36
C GLY A 90 19.84 8.58 -4.53
N ALA A 91 20.37 8.71 -5.75
CA ALA A 91 19.86 7.99 -6.92
C ALA A 91 19.95 6.47 -6.71
N LYS A 92 18.91 5.75 -7.13
CA LYS A 92 18.90 4.29 -7.04
C LYS A 92 19.93 3.69 -8.00
N LEU A 93 20.76 2.79 -7.49
CA LEU A 93 21.79 2.11 -8.27
C LEU A 93 21.30 0.71 -8.61
N ASN A 94 21.26 0.40 -9.91
CA ASN A 94 20.96 -0.94 -10.40
C ASN A 94 22.28 -1.54 -10.94
N ASN A 95 22.59 -2.80 -10.61
CA ASN A 95 23.80 -3.50 -11.09
C ASN A 95 25.13 -2.82 -10.69
N ILE A 96 25.36 -2.66 -9.38
CA ILE A 96 26.55 -1.97 -8.83
C ILE A 96 27.87 -2.61 -9.31
N GLU A 97 27.92 -3.92 -9.54
CA GLU A 97 29.13 -4.61 -10.06
C GLU A 97 29.59 -4.05 -11.42
N SER A 98 28.69 -3.46 -12.21
CA SER A 98 28.99 -2.88 -13.53
C SER A 98 29.13 -1.34 -13.53
N LEU A 99 28.71 -0.66 -12.46
CA LEU A 99 28.68 0.79 -12.39
C LEU A 99 29.94 1.33 -11.75
N LYS A 100 30.73 2.09 -12.52
CA LYS A 100 31.91 2.82 -12.00
C LYS A 100 31.54 4.23 -11.52
N PHE A 101 30.48 4.81 -12.08
CA PHE A 101 30.00 6.16 -11.77
C PHE A 101 28.47 6.15 -11.72
N CYS A 102 27.90 7.05 -10.92
CA CYS A 102 26.47 7.28 -10.84
C CYS A 102 26.00 7.98 -12.12
N GLU A 103 25.00 7.39 -12.79
CA GLU A 103 24.44 7.92 -14.04
C GLU A 103 23.70 9.26 -13.83
N GLU A 104 23.25 9.55 -12.61
CA GLU A 104 22.50 10.77 -12.29
C GLU A 104 23.41 11.94 -11.87
N CYS A 105 24.47 11.70 -11.09
CA CYS A 105 25.32 12.77 -10.54
C CYS A 105 26.80 12.70 -10.94
N GLY A 106 27.23 11.62 -11.60
CA GLY A 106 28.63 11.44 -12.02
C GLY A 106 29.59 11.06 -10.89
N GLU A 107 29.13 10.92 -9.64
CA GLU A 107 29.95 10.50 -8.50
C GLU A 107 30.47 9.07 -8.70
N LYS A 108 31.68 8.79 -8.23
CA LYS A 108 32.24 7.42 -8.28
C LYS A 108 31.54 6.52 -7.26
N ILE A 109 31.17 5.30 -7.67
CA ILE A 109 30.49 4.29 -6.83
C ILE A 109 31.50 3.30 -6.27
#